data_AF-A0A419GBM8-F1
#
_entry.id   AF-A0A419GBM8-F1
#
_cell.length_a   1.000
_cell.length_b   1.000
_cell.length_c   1.000
_cell.angle_alpha   90.00
_cell.angle_beta   90.00
_cell.angle_gamma   90.00
#
_symmetry.space_group_name_H-M   'P 1'
#
loop_
_entity.id
_entity.type
_entity.pdbx_description
1 polymer ?
#
loop_
_entity_poly.entity_id
_entity_poly.type
_entity_poly.pdbx_seq_one_letter_code
_entity_poly.pdbx_strand_id
1 'polypeptide(L)'
;MNKKTIFSYIAYAIIFAFVFVYATFLFQKIFIESSSEYVVGSTSAFMGAFFAFLFVRLGDTFNAFYQRQIKHYNALVKLELYLHNTMYLMEHNDFVANDYKSTFEEARNLKKIIINPHEFNLFPVAEELQLELFGKEVINMLLSFTFRLKSVNADLKSTIGFYSDLKQNCISRNDIGTYLENIKVIEQRSEVIKTYFSGLREEGIKLICETRVQLKRKPVMTSIVFAVMRMEYKPATDSELKKEKEKLLSEQATLKQEGQEKMHDLQEKIEKIRKAYEE
;
A
#
# COMPACT_ATOMS: atom_id res chain seq x y z
N MET A 1 -11.16 -11.33 -22.72
CA MET A 1 -12.14 -10.69 -23.63
C MET A 1 -12.15 -9.19 -23.36
N ASN A 2 -11.95 -8.35 -24.37
CA ASN A 2 -11.78 -6.91 -24.19
C ASN A 2 -13.09 -6.30 -23.63
N LYS A 3 -13.04 -5.49 -22.57
CA LYS A 3 -14.27 -4.98 -21.92
C LYS A 3 -15.06 -4.03 -22.83
N LYS A 4 -14.39 -3.44 -23.83
CA LYS A 4 -15.04 -2.70 -24.93
C LYS A 4 -15.98 -3.61 -25.73
N THR A 5 -15.58 -4.85 -26.01
CA THR A 5 -16.42 -5.79 -26.77
C THR A 5 -17.67 -6.20 -26.00
N ILE A 6 -17.58 -6.48 -24.69
CA ILE A 6 -18.75 -6.85 -23.88
C ILE A 6 -19.80 -5.73 -23.84
N PHE A 7 -19.39 -4.48 -23.61
CA PHE A 7 -20.32 -3.35 -23.60
C PHE A 7 -20.92 -3.10 -24.99
N SER A 8 -20.12 -3.24 -26.05
CA SER A 8 -20.63 -3.21 -27.42
C SER A 8 -21.65 -4.31 -27.67
N TYR A 9 -21.42 -5.54 -27.20
CA TYR A 9 -22.39 -6.64 -27.34
C TYR A 9 -23.69 -6.37 -26.56
N ILE A 10 -23.62 -5.80 -25.36
CA ILE A 10 -24.81 -5.41 -24.59
C ILE A 10 -25.57 -4.28 -25.31
N ALA A 11 -24.87 -3.27 -25.80
CA ALA A 11 -25.48 -2.19 -26.58
C ALA A 11 -26.11 -2.71 -27.88
N TYR A 12 -25.43 -3.60 -28.60
CA TYR A 12 -25.98 -4.26 -29.79
C TYR A 12 -27.18 -5.14 -29.46
N ALA A 13 -27.17 -5.84 -28.33
CA ALA A 13 -28.31 -6.63 -27.88
C ALA A 13 -29.52 -5.76 -27.52
N ILE A 14 -29.31 -4.60 -26.87
CA ILE A 14 -30.37 -3.63 -26.57
C ILE A 14 -30.93 -3.01 -27.85
N ILE A 15 -30.06 -2.58 -28.77
CA ILE A 15 -30.46 -2.02 -30.07
C ILE A 15 -31.22 -3.08 -30.87
N PHE A 16 -30.71 -4.31 -30.93
CA PHE A 16 -31.36 -5.41 -31.63
C PHE A 16 -32.72 -5.75 -31.01
N ALA A 17 -32.84 -5.77 -29.68
CA ALA A 17 -34.11 -5.99 -28.99
C ALA A 17 -35.12 -4.87 -29.31
N PHE A 18 -34.69 -3.60 -29.30
CA PHE A 18 -35.56 -2.47 -29.69
C PHE A 18 -36.00 -2.56 -31.14
N VAL A 19 -35.08 -2.84 -32.07
CA VAL A 19 -35.38 -2.99 -33.50
C VAL A 19 -36.31 -4.17 -33.73
N PHE A 20 -36.07 -5.29 -33.07
CA PHE A 20 -36.91 -6.49 -33.17
C PHE A 20 -38.33 -6.21 -32.67
N VAL A 21 -38.47 -5.60 -31.50
CA VAL A 21 -39.78 -5.23 -30.93
C VAL A 21 -40.53 -4.26 -31.84
N TYR A 22 -39.84 -3.23 -32.33
CA TYR A 22 -40.43 -2.23 -33.22
C TYR A 22 -40.85 -2.84 -34.56
N ALA A 23 -40.02 -3.71 -35.16
CA ALA A 23 -40.34 -4.44 -36.37
C ALA A 23 -41.54 -5.39 -36.17
N THR A 24 -41.60 -6.07 -35.02
CA THR A 24 -42.71 -6.97 -34.68
C THR A 24 -44.00 -6.19 -34.48
N PHE A 25 -43.94 -5.02 -33.83
CA PHE A 25 -45.08 -4.11 -33.66
C PHE A 25 -45.60 -3.57 -35.00
N LEU A 26 -44.70 -3.10 -35.89
CA LEU A 26 -45.08 -2.64 -37.22
C LEU A 26 -45.68 -3.76 -38.07
N PHE A 27 -45.06 -4.94 -38.06
CA PHE A 27 -45.58 -6.11 -38.78
C PHE A 27 -46.99 -6.48 -38.30
N GLN A 28 -47.23 -6.47 -36.99
CA GLN A 28 -48.56 -6.75 -36.43
C GLN A 28 -49.59 -5.69 -36.82
N LYS A 29 -49.23 -4.40 -36.73
CA LYS A 29 -50.13 -3.30 -37.10
C LYS A 29 -50.51 -3.32 -38.59
N ILE A 30 -49.63 -3.83 -39.45
CA ILE A 30 -49.85 -3.88 -40.90
C ILE A 30 -50.59 -5.17 -41.31
N PHE A 31 -50.37 -6.30 -40.63
CA PHE A 31 -50.80 -7.62 -41.14
C PHE A 31 -51.81 -8.38 -40.25
N ILE A 32 -52.02 -8.02 -38.98
CA ILE A 32 -52.80 -8.85 -38.03
C ILE A 32 -53.77 -7.96 -37.24
N GLU A 33 -54.90 -7.59 -37.84
CA GLU A 33 -55.90 -6.71 -37.21
C GLU A 33 -57.01 -7.47 -36.44
N SER A 34 -56.87 -8.77 -36.14
CA SER A 34 -58.00 -9.58 -35.61
C SER A 34 -57.75 -10.51 -34.42
N SER A 35 -56.61 -10.43 -33.71
CA SER A 35 -56.42 -11.19 -32.45
C SER A 35 -55.51 -10.47 -31.45
N SER A 36 -55.87 -9.24 -31.08
CA SER A 36 -55.02 -8.32 -30.32
C SER A 36 -54.72 -8.78 -28.89
N GLU A 37 -55.63 -9.45 -28.18
CA GLU A 37 -55.47 -9.73 -26.74
C GLU A 37 -54.37 -10.77 -26.41
N TYR A 38 -54.36 -11.92 -27.08
CA TYR A 38 -53.35 -12.98 -26.82
C TYR A 38 -51.92 -12.53 -27.17
N VAL A 39 -51.80 -11.71 -28.21
CA VAL A 39 -50.52 -11.19 -28.69
C VAL A 39 -50.00 -10.09 -27.77
N VAL A 40 -50.87 -9.22 -27.26
CA VAL A 40 -50.53 -8.22 -26.24
C VAL A 40 -50.08 -8.90 -24.94
N GLY A 41 -50.75 -9.99 -24.53
CA GLY A 41 -50.36 -10.79 -23.37
C GLY A 41 -48.98 -11.44 -23.51
N SER A 42 -48.69 -12.04 -24.66
CA SER A 42 -47.38 -12.68 -24.93
C SER A 42 -46.24 -11.66 -25.02
N THR A 43 -46.48 -10.51 -25.65
CA THR A 43 -45.49 -9.44 -25.80
C THR A 43 -45.17 -8.77 -24.46
N SER A 44 -46.19 -8.52 -23.63
CA SER A 44 -46.00 -7.96 -22.29
C SER A 44 -45.26 -8.93 -21.35
N ALA A 45 -45.57 -10.23 -21.41
CA ALA A 45 -44.84 -11.25 -20.66
C ALA A 45 -43.37 -11.35 -21.08
N PHE A 46 -43.10 -11.37 -22.41
CA PHE A 46 -41.73 -11.37 -22.93
C PHE A 46 -40.95 -10.12 -22.50
N MET A 47 -41.56 -8.95 -22.61
CA MET A 47 -40.94 -7.70 -22.15
C MET A 47 -40.63 -7.73 -20.65
N GLY A 48 -41.57 -8.19 -19.83
CA GLY A 48 -41.36 -8.37 -18.40
C GLY A 48 -40.16 -9.26 -18.10
N ALA A 49 -40.08 -10.43 -18.76
CA ALA A 49 -38.98 -11.37 -18.59
C ALA A 49 -37.63 -10.81 -19.10
N PHE A 50 -37.63 -10.12 -20.24
CA PHE A 50 -36.44 -9.49 -20.81
C PHE A 50 -35.90 -8.38 -19.90
N PHE A 51 -36.77 -7.50 -19.40
CA PHE A 51 -36.36 -6.45 -18.46
C PHE A 51 -35.89 -7.04 -17.14
N ALA A 52 -36.56 -8.07 -16.61
CA ALA A 52 -36.10 -8.77 -15.42
C ALA A 52 -34.68 -9.34 -15.62
N PHE A 53 -34.43 -10.03 -16.74
CA PHE A 53 -33.10 -10.54 -17.08
C PHE A 53 -32.06 -9.40 -17.20
N LEU A 54 -32.41 -8.31 -17.88
CA LEU A 54 -31.54 -7.15 -18.07
C LEU A 54 -31.19 -6.49 -16.74
N PHE A 55 -32.17 -6.30 -15.85
CA PHE A 55 -31.94 -5.75 -14.52
C PHE A 55 -31.09 -6.66 -13.65
N VAL A 56 -31.29 -7.98 -13.69
CA VAL A 56 -30.43 -8.94 -12.98
C VAL A 56 -28.98 -8.82 -13.46
N ARG A 57 -28.75 -8.82 -14.77
CA ARG A 57 -27.39 -8.72 -15.33
C ARG A 57 -26.72 -7.38 -15.07
N LEU A 58 -27.48 -6.29 -15.13
CA LEU A 58 -26.99 -4.96 -14.72
C LEU A 58 -26.63 -4.96 -13.24
N GLY A 59 -27.49 -5.51 -12.38
CA GLY A 59 -27.26 -5.66 -10.95
C GLY A 59 -25.97 -6.41 -10.64
N ASP A 60 -25.75 -7.58 -11.28
CA ASP A 60 -24.52 -8.36 -11.14
C ASP A 60 -23.27 -7.55 -11.53
N THR A 61 -23.37 -6.78 -12.63
CA THR A 61 -22.26 -5.96 -13.14
C THR A 61 -21.94 -4.80 -12.20
N PHE A 62 -22.96 -4.09 -11.72
CA PHE A 62 -22.81 -3.01 -10.74
C PHE A 62 -22.25 -3.54 -9.42
N ASN A 63 -22.75 -4.69 -8.94
CA ASN A 63 -22.25 -5.33 -7.73
C ASN A 63 -20.78 -5.74 -7.89
N ALA A 64 -20.40 -6.39 -9.00
CA ALA A 64 -19.01 -6.75 -9.26
C ALA A 64 -18.09 -5.52 -9.28
N PHE A 65 -18.52 -4.41 -9.90
CA PHE A 65 -17.77 -3.16 -9.91
C PHE A 65 -17.63 -2.56 -8.51
N TYR A 66 -18.72 -2.51 -7.75
CA TYR A 66 -18.75 -2.01 -6.37
C TYR A 66 -17.82 -2.82 -5.46
N GLN A 67 -17.89 -4.15 -5.51
CA GLN A 67 -17.00 -5.03 -4.75
C GLN A 67 -15.53 -4.80 -5.11
N ARG A 68 -15.24 -4.57 -6.40
CA ARG A 68 -13.89 -4.26 -6.86
C ARG A 68 -13.39 -2.91 -6.28
N GLN A 69 -14.24 -1.90 -6.21
CA GLN A 69 -13.91 -0.60 -5.62
C GLN A 69 -13.65 -0.70 -4.11
N ILE A 70 -14.46 -1.47 -3.38
CA ILE A 70 -14.23 -1.75 -1.96
C ILE A 70 -12.87 -2.42 -1.77
N LYS A 71 -12.56 -3.45 -2.57
CA LYS A 71 -11.26 -4.13 -2.51
C LYS A 71 -10.11 -3.15 -2.76
N HIS A 72 -10.22 -2.29 -3.76
CA HIS A 72 -9.22 -1.26 -4.04
C HIS A 72 -8.99 -0.33 -2.84
N TYR A 73 -10.09 0.21 -2.30
CA TYR A 73 -10.05 1.15 -1.20
C TYR A 73 -9.41 0.51 0.04
N ASN A 74 -9.83 -0.71 0.38
CA ASN A 74 -9.25 -1.47 1.48
C ASN A 74 -7.76 -1.75 1.23
N ALA A 75 -7.36 -2.06 0.00
CA ALA A 75 -5.96 -2.26 -0.36
C ALA A 75 -5.14 -0.98 -0.22
N LEU A 76 -5.69 0.18 -0.59
CA LEU A 76 -5.04 1.48 -0.36
C LEU A 76 -4.86 1.77 1.14
N VAL A 77 -5.86 1.47 1.97
CA VAL A 77 -5.75 1.62 3.44
C VAL A 77 -4.66 0.70 4.00
N LYS A 78 -4.65 -0.57 3.59
CA LYS A 78 -3.59 -1.51 3.99
C LYS A 78 -2.22 -1.05 3.51
N LEU A 79 -2.13 -0.50 2.30
CA LEU A 79 -0.90 0.05 1.72
C LEU A 79 -0.40 1.23 2.54
N GLU A 80 -1.27 2.17 2.91
CA GLU A 80 -0.89 3.30 3.78
C GLU A 80 -0.30 2.80 5.10
N LEU A 81 -0.97 1.86 5.78
CA LEU A 81 -0.48 1.26 7.02
C LEU A 81 0.87 0.55 6.83
N TYR A 82 1.00 -0.24 5.76
CA TYR A 82 2.25 -0.94 5.42
C TYR A 82 3.41 0.03 5.22
N LEU A 83 3.19 1.14 4.50
CA LEU A 83 4.22 2.14 4.26
C LEU A 83 4.61 2.86 5.55
N HIS A 84 3.64 3.20 6.41
CA HIS A 84 3.93 3.79 7.72
C HIS A 84 4.78 2.86 8.60
N ASN A 85 4.41 1.57 8.68
CA ASN A 85 5.20 0.59 9.44
C ASN A 85 6.61 0.42 8.86
N THR A 86 6.74 0.43 7.54
CA THR A 86 8.03 0.35 6.86
C THR A 86 8.90 1.58 7.17
N MET A 87 8.32 2.77 7.17
CA MET A 87 9.01 4.02 7.51
C MET A 87 9.47 4.03 8.97
N TYR A 88 8.64 3.53 9.89
CA TYR A 88 9.03 3.34 11.29
C TYR A 88 10.23 2.40 11.44
N LEU A 89 10.23 1.27 10.73
CA LEU A 89 11.38 0.35 10.73
C LEU A 89 12.64 0.99 10.14
N MET A 90 12.51 1.88 9.15
CA MET A 90 13.66 2.62 8.61
C MET A 90 14.27 3.53 9.66
N GLU A 91 13.44 4.25 10.42
CA GLU A 91 13.92 5.10 11.52
C GLU A 91 14.59 4.28 12.63
N HIS A 92 14.03 3.13 12.98
CA HIS A 92 14.66 2.22 13.94
C HIS A 92 16.02 1.72 13.41
N ASN A 93 16.10 1.29 12.16
CA ASN A 93 17.36 0.83 11.58
C ASN A 93 18.39 1.97 11.44
N ASP A 94 17.95 3.21 11.18
CA ASP A 94 18.83 4.39 11.25
C ASP A 94 19.43 4.56 12.65
N PHE A 95 18.61 4.38 13.69
CA PHE A 95 19.08 4.41 15.08
C PHE A 95 20.14 3.32 15.34
N VAL A 96 19.86 2.07 14.95
CA VAL A 96 20.81 0.95 15.12
C VAL A 96 22.14 1.23 14.40
N ALA A 97 22.09 1.74 13.17
CA ALA A 97 23.31 2.05 12.42
C ALA A 97 24.14 3.15 13.11
N ASN A 98 23.49 4.16 13.69
CA ASN A 98 24.18 5.20 14.46
C ASN A 98 24.75 4.66 15.78
N ASP A 99 24.02 3.74 16.43
CA ASP A 99 24.46 3.10 17.68
C ASP A 99 25.62 2.12 17.46
N TYR A 100 25.67 1.44 16.31
CA TYR A 100 26.85 0.67 15.90
C TYR A 100 28.07 1.56 15.78
N LYS A 101 27.94 2.73 15.15
CA LYS A 101 29.05 3.67 14.99
C LYS A 101 29.60 4.11 16.35
N SER A 102 28.74 4.60 17.25
CA SER A 102 29.16 5.05 18.59
C SER A 102 29.79 3.91 19.41
N THR A 103 29.17 2.72 19.39
CA THR A 103 29.66 1.54 20.14
C THR A 103 31.02 1.07 19.63
N PHE A 104 31.21 1.03 18.30
CA PHE A 104 32.46 0.58 17.70
C PHE A 104 33.58 1.61 17.82
N GLU A 105 33.26 2.92 17.79
CA GLU A 105 34.20 3.97 18.16
C GLU A 105 34.67 3.82 19.61
N GLU A 106 33.75 3.58 20.56
CA GLU A 106 34.12 3.33 21.96
C GLU A 106 34.99 2.07 22.10
N ALA A 107 34.63 0.97 21.43
CA ALA A 107 35.39 -0.28 21.46
C ALA A 107 36.84 -0.08 20.98
N ARG A 108 37.04 0.70 19.92
CA ARG A 108 38.39 1.05 19.41
C ARG A 108 39.17 1.92 20.39
N ASN A 109 38.53 2.95 20.94
CA ASN A 109 39.18 3.89 21.86
C ASN A 109 39.64 3.19 23.15
N LEU A 110 38.79 2.31 23.69
CA LEU A 110 39.07 1.56 24.91
C LEU A 110 39.85 0.26 24.65
N LYS A 111 40.06 -0.11 23.39
CA LYS A 111 40.69 -1.38 22.96
C LYS A 111 40.08 -2.58 23.67
N LYS A 112 38.75 -2.59 23.80
CA LYS A 112 37.99 -3.65 24.48
C LYS A 112 36.84 -4.13 23.58
N ILE A 113 36.38 -5.35 23.80
CA ILE A 113 35.19 -5.87 23.13
C ILE A 113 33.97 -5.21 23.76
N ILE A 114 33.15 -4.54 22.94
CA ILE A 114 31.86 -3.98 23.33
C ILE A 114 30.82 -4.49 22.35
N ILE A 115 29.92 -5.34 22.82
CA ILE A 115 28.85 -5.88 21.99
C ILE A 115 27.66 -4.93 22.04
N ASN A 116 27.26 -4.42 20.88
CA ASN A 116 26.01 -3.70 20.74
C ASN A 116 24.82 -4.68 20.84
N PRO A 117 23.84 -4.44 21.74
CA PRO A 117 22.68 -5.32 21.89
C PRO A 117 21.61 -5.13 20.82
N HIS A 118 21.59 -3.98 20.14
CA HIS A 118 20.61 -3.69 19.11
C HIS A 118 20.97 -4.38 17.79
N GLU A 119 19.96 -4.76 17.03
CA GLU A 119 20.11 -5.42 15.74
C GLU A 119 19.20 -4.78 14.71
N PHE A 120 19.61 -4.84 13.45
CA PHE A 120 18.76 -4.40 12.35
C PHE A 120 17.51 -5.28 12.23
N ASN A 121 16.39 -4.65 11.86
CA ASN A 121 15.16 -5.33 11.54
C ASN A 121 14.94 -5.41 10.03
N LEU A 122 14.50 -6.56 9.54
CA LEU A 122 14.11 -6.73 8.15
C LEU A 122 12.76 -6.05 7.89
N PHE A 123 12.61 -5.47 6.71
CA PHE A 123 11.35 -4.87 6.28
C PHE A 123 10.34 -5.95 5.86
N PRO A 124 9.06 -5.81 6.24
CA PRO A 124 8.00 -6.66 5.68
C PRO A 124 7.88 -6.39 4.17
N VAL A 125 7.48 -7.41 3.41
CA VAL A 125 7.25 -7.32 1.96
C VAL A 125 5.79 -7.66 1.69
N ALA A 126 5.00 -6.69 1.24
CA ALA A 126 3.56 -6.85 1.03
C ALA A 126 3.22 -7.18 -0.45
N GLU A 127 3.56 -8.39 -0.89
CA GLU A 127 3.31 -8.84 -2.28
C GLU A 127 1.81 -8.92 -2.61
N GLU A 128 0.99 -9.33 -1.63
CA GLU A 128 -0.45 -9.54 -1.80
C GLU A 128 -1.20 -8.25 -2.17
N LEU A 129 -0.73 -7.09 -1.70
CA LEU A 129 -1.37 -5.80 -1.97
C LEU A 129 -1.38 -5.44 -3.46
N GLN A 130 -0.41 -5.95 -4.23
CA GLN A 130 -0.27 -5.62 -5.65
C GLN A 130 -1.45 -6.13 -6.49
N LEU A 131 -2.09 -7.23 -6.06
CA LEU A 131 -3.21 -7.86 -6.78
C LEU A 131 -4.55 -7.15 -6.53
N GLU A 132 -4.68 -6.47 -5.39
CA GLU A 132 -5.92 -5.81 -4.96
C GLU A 132 -5.99 -4.33 -5.40
N LEU A 133 -4.85 -3.73 -5.72
CA LEU A 133 -4.74 -2.34 -6.14
C LEU A 133 -5.19 -2.10 -7.59
N PHE A 134 -5.57 -0.86 -7.86
CA PHE A 134 -5.89 -0.35 -9.17
C PHE A 134 -5.02 0.86 -9.46
N GLY A 135 -4.80 1.12 -10.74
CA GLY A 135 -3.90 2.17 -11.19
C GLY A 135 -2.52 1.61 -11.46
N LYS A 136 -2.14 1.64 -12.73
CA LYS A 136 -0.84 1.12 -13.19
C LYS A 136 0.30 1.86 -12.47
N GLU A 137 0.11 3.14 -12.19
CA GLU A 137 1.09 4.02 -11.58
C GLU A 137 1.36 3.64 -10.13
N VAL A 138 0.33 3.49 -9.28
CA VAL A 138 0.49 3.04 -7.88
C VAL A 138 1.08 1.65 -7.83
N ILE A 139 0.61 0.73 -8.69
CA ILE A 139 1.14 -0.64 -8.75
C ILE A 139 2.63 -0.62 -9.13
N ASN A 140 3.03 0.16 -10.13
CA ASN A 140 4.42 0.28 -10.55
C ASN A 140 5.31 0.91 -9.46
N MET A 141 4.80 1.94 -8.76
CA MET A 141 5.52 2.55 -7.65
C MET A 141 5.69 1.55 -6.49
N LEU A 142 4.64 0.83 -6.12
CA LEU A 142 4.71 -0.21 -5.09
C LEU A 142 5.67 -1.33 -5.49
N LEU A 143 5.64 -1.78 -6.76
CA LEU A 143 6.58 -2.80 -7.27
C LEU A 143 8.03 -2.32 -7.17
N SER A 144 8.33 -1.12 -7.67
CA SER A 144 9.67 -0.53 -7.59
C SER A 144 10.16 -0.45 -6.14
N PHE A 145 9.31 0.08 -5.26
CA PHE A 145 9.59 0.19 -3.83
C PHE A 145 9.84 -1.18 -3.19
N THR A 146 9.00 -2.18 -3.52
CA THR A 146 9.12 -3.56 -3.02
C THR A 146 10.43 -4.22 -3.46
N PHE A 147 10.85 -4.04 -4.72
CA PHE A 147 12.11 -4.58 -5.21
C PHE A 147 13.31 -3.96 -4.49
N ARG A 148 13.30 -2.64 -4.28
CA ARG A 148 14.35 -1.96 -3.51
C ARG A 148 14.39 -2.43 -2.06
N LEU A 149 13.24 -2.59 -1.41
CA LEU A 149 13.16 -3.16 -0.06
C LEU A 149 13.74 -4.58 0.01
N LYS A 150 13.44 -5.44 -0.97
CA LYS A 150 14.01 -6.79 -1.03
C LYS A 150 15.53 -6.77 -1.16
N SER A 151 16.08 -5.86 -1.97
CA SER A 151 17.53 -5.68 -2.10
C SER A 151 18.15 -5.28 -0.75
N VAL A 152 17.58 -4.27 -0.10
CA VAL A 152 18.08 -3.82 1.20
C VAL A 152 17.91 -4.91 2.28
N ASN A 153 16.84 -5.69 2.25
CA ASN A 153 16.68 -6.83 3.16
C ASN A 153 17.77 -7.90 2.97
N ALA A 154 18.26 -8.11 1.75
CA ALA A 154 19.37 -9.02 1.50
C ALA A 154 20.67 -8.49 2.16
N ASP A 155 20.93 -7.20 2.02
CA ASP A 155 22.10 -6.54 2.62
C ASP A 155 22.02 -6.51 4.15
N LEU A 156 20.83 -6.23 4.70
CA LEU A 156 20.54 -6.30 6.13
C LEU A 156 20.76 -7.72 6.66
N LYS A 157 20.21 -8.74 5.99
CA LYS A 157 20.37 -10.14 6.39
C LYS A 157 21.85 -10.56 6.39
N SER A 158 22.61 -10.15 5.39
CA SER A 158 24.07 -10.39 5.32
C SER A 158 24.81 -9.69 6.46
N THR A 159 24.43 -8.46 6.79
CA THR A 159 25.05 -7.68 7.88
C THR A 159 24.71 -8.25 9.26
N ILE A 160 23.45 -8.63 9.49
CA ILE A 160 22.99 -9.31 10.71
C ILE A 160 23.74 -10.63 10.90
N GLY A 161 23.81 -11.46 9.85
CA GLY A 161 24.54 -12.73 9.90
C GLY A 161 26.01 -12.53 10.25
N PHE A 162 26.70 -11.61 9.56
CA PHE A 162 28.09 -11.29 9.83
C PHE A 162 28.32 -10.78 11.26
N TYR A 163 27.42 -9.94 11.78
CA TYR A 163 27.53 -9.45 13.16
C TYR A 163 27.27 -10.56 14.19
N SER A 164 26.30 -11.44 13.93
CA SER A 164 26.04 -12.62 14.76
C SER A 164 27.27 -13.52 14.86
N ASP A 165 27.90 -13.81 13.71
CA ASP A 165 29.13 -14.60 13.65
C ASP A 165 30.28 -13.91 14.40
N LEU A 166 30.39 -12.58 14.27
CA LEU A 166 31.37 -11.80 15.01
C LEU A 166 31.17 -11.92 16.52
N LYS A 167 29.92 -11.75 17.01
CA LYS A 167 29.57 -11.90 18.42
C LYS A 167 29.95 -13.30 18.93
N GLN A 168 29.59 -14.34 18.19
CA GLN A 168 29.88 -15.73 18.58
C GLN A 168 31.39 -16.01 18.63
N ASN A 169 32.14 -15.52 17.66
CA ASN A 169 33.59 -15.66 17.63
C ASN A 169 34.27 -14.91 18.79
N CYS A 170 33.78 -13.73 19.15
CA CYS A 170 34.29 -12.96 20.29
C CYS A 170 34.08 -13.70 21.61
N ILE A 171 32.88 -14.24 21.83
CA ILE A 171 32.57 -15.05 23.02
C ILE A 171 33.49 -16.28 23.11
N SER A 172 33.79 -16.90 21.96
CA SER A 172 34.55 -18.16 21.93
C SER A 172 36.07 -17.97 22.03
N ARG A 173 36.63 -16.94 21.41
CA ARG A 173 38.10 -16.77 21.25
C ARG A 173 38.70 -15.61 22.05
N ASN A 174 37.88 -14.64 22.46
CA ASN A 174 38.32 -13.43 23.17
C ASN A 174 39.48 -12.66 22.47
N ASP A 175 39.54 -12.72 21.14
CA ASP A 175 40.56 -12.04 20.34
C ASP A 175 40.13 -10.61 19.98
N ILE A 176 40.63 -9.65 20.74
CA ILE A 176 40.34 -8.22 20.59
C ILE A 176 40.84 -7.69 19.24
N GLY A 177 42.01 -8.15 18.75
CA GLY A 177 42.59 -7.65 17.51
C GLY A 177 41.72 -7.96 16.31
N THR A 178 41.33 -9.23 16.19
CA THR A 178 40.40 -9.68 15.13
C THR A 178 39.03 -9.02 15.26
N TYR A 179 38.54 -8.80 16.48
CA TYR A 179 37.28 -8.07 16.70
C TYR A 179 37.32 -6.64 16.13
N LEU A 180 38.35 -5.88 16.50
CA LEU A 180 38.48 -4.47 16.10
C LEU A 180 38.64 -4.28 14.59
N GLU A 181 39.22 -5.25 13.88
CA GLU A 181 39.27 -5.22 12.41
C GLU A 181 37.90 -5.54 11.79
N ASN A 182 37.19 -6.54 12.32
CA ASN A 182 35.91 -6.95 11.76
C ASN A 182 34.77 -5.94 11.98
N ILE A 183 34.76 -5.20 13.10
CA ILE A 183 33.73 -4.16 13.34
C ILE A 183 33.79 -3.02 12.31
N LYS A 184 34.97 -2.74 11.71
CA LYS A 184 35.08 -1.75 10.64
C LYS A 184 34.24 -2.13 9.42
N VAL A 185 34.14 -3.43 9.13
CA VAL A 185 33.32 -3.95 8.02
C VAL A 185 31.84 -3.70 8.29
N ILE A 186 31.39 -3.88 9.54
CA ILE A 186 29.99 -3.62 9.93
C ILE A 186 29.68 -2.14 9.86
N GLU A 187 30.58 -1.29 10.36
CA GLU A 187 30.43 0.16 10.31
C GLU A 187 30.28 0.65 8.85
N GLN A 188 31.16 0.19 7.95
CA GLN A 188 31.09 0.51 6.53
C GLN A 188 29.77 0.05 5.90
N ARG A 189 29.34 -1.19 6.17
CA ARG A 189 28.06 -1.72 5.67
C ARG A 189 26.87 -0.92 6.20
N SER A 190 26.91 -0.51 7.46
CA SER A 190 25.85 0.26 8.11
C SER A 190 25.69 1.64 7.48
N GLU A 191 26.79 2.30 7.11
CA GLU A 191 26.72 3.60 6.44
C GLU A 191 26.19 3.49 5.00
N VAL A 192 26.54 2.41 4.29
CA VAL A 192 25.96 2.08 2.98
C VAL A 192 24.45 1.85 3.10
N ILE A 193 24.02 1.07 4.10
CA ILE A 193 22.60 0.79 4.39
C ILE A 193 21.83 2.10 4.68
N LYS A 194 22.39 3.01 5.49
CA LYS A 194 21.79 4.33 5.76
C LYS A 194 21.60 5.16 4.49
N THR A 195 22.56 5.11 3.58
CA THR A 195 22.46 5.81 2.29
C THR A 195 21.29 5.26 1.46
N TYR A 196 21.02 3.96 1.50
CA TYR A 196 19.84 3.38 0.86
C TYR A 196 18.52 3.80 1.53
N PHE A 197 18.50 3.96 2.85
CA PHE A 197 17.30 4.39 3.57
C PHE A 197 16.84 5.79 3.17
N SER A 198 17.75 6.73 2.89
CA SER A 198 17.37 8.08 2.48
C SER A 198 16.60 8.08 1.14
N GLY A 199 17.09 7.35 0.14
CA GLY A 199 16.40 7.20 -1.14
C GLY A 199 15.07 6.44 -1.02
N LEU A 200 15.05 5.36 -0.25
CA LEU A 200 13.81 4.62 0.02
C LEU A 200 12.77 5.46 0.76
N ARG A 201 13.20 6.34 1.68
CA ARG A 201 12.32 7.23 2.44
C ARG A 201 11.60 8.20 1.52
N GLU A 202 12.29 8.79 0.55
CA GLU A 202 11.68 9.71 -0.41
C GLU A 202 10.63 9.00 -1.29
N GLU A 203 10.93 7.79 -1.76
CA GLU A 203 9.98 6.96 -2.51
C GLU A 203 8.78 6.55 -1.66
N GLY A 204 9.01 6.14 -0.41
CA GLY A 204 7.98 5.78 0.55
C GLY A 204 7.04 6.96 0.81
N ILE A 205 7.58 8.16 1.06
CA ILE A 205 6.80 9.39 1.22
C ILE A 205 5.95 9.68 -0.01
N LYS A 206 6.55 9.59 -1.22
CA LYS A 206 5.81 9.81 -2.47
C LYS A 206 4.66 8.82 -2.62
N LEU A 207 4.89 7.55 -2.31
CA LEU A 207 3.88 6.50 -2.40
C LEU A 207 2.78 6.65 -1.34
N ILE A 208 3.10 7.10 -0.12
CA ILE A 208 2.11 7.46 0.91
C ILE A 208 1.24 8.63 0.40
N CYS A 209 1.86 9.66 -0.17
CA CYS A 209 1.14 10.82 -0.70
C CYS A 209 0.17 10.42 -1.82
N GLU A 210 0.64 9.63 -2.79
CA GLU A 210 -0.24 9.11 -3.85
C GLU A 210 -1.39 8.30 -3.24
N THR A 211 -1.09 7.38 -2.33
CA THR A 211 -2.10 6.52 -1.67
C THR A 211 -3.16 7.38 -0.97
N ARG A 212 -2.76 8.40 -0.23
CA ARG A 212 -3.67 9.34 0.46
C ARG A 212 -4.51 10.17 -0.50
N VAL A 213 -3.94 10.65 -1.61
CA VAL A 213 -4.70 11.35 -2.65
C VAL A 213 -5.76 10.45 -3.24
N GLN A 214 -5.41 9.19 -3.55
CA GLN A 214 -6.39 8.22 -4.07
C GLN A 214 -7.47 7.86 -3.04
N LEU A 215 -7.12 7.72 -1.76
CA LEU A 215 -8.09 7.51 -0.67
C LEU A 215 -9.07 8.68 -0.51
N LYS A 216 -8.62 9.92 -0.72
CA LYS A 216 -9.47 11.13 -0.64
C LYS A 216 -10.46 11.24 -1.78
N ARG A 217 -10.13 10.69 -2.96
CA ARG A 217 -11.02 10.64 -4.14
C ARG A 217 -12.14 9.61 -3.99
N LYS A 218 -12.65 9.44 -2.76
CA LYS A 218 -13.66 8.46 -2.32
C LYS A 218 -14.72 8.18 -3.40
N PRO A 219 -15.21 6.94 -3.51
CA PRO A 219 -16.38 6.61 -4.30
C PRO A 219 -17.66 7.05 -3.57
N VAL A 220 -17.84 8.35 -3.30
CA VAL A 220 -19.06 8.85 -2.63
C VAL A 220 -20.15 9.05 -3.69
N MET A 221 -21.09 8.13 -3.73
CA MET A 221 -22.45 8.30 -4.29
C MET A 221 -22.63 8.52 -5.81
N THR A 222 -21.60 8.45 -6.63
CA THR A 222 -21.72 8.42 -8.10
C THR A 222 -21.64 7.00 -8.68
N SER A 223 -22.06 5.97 -7.93
CA SER A 223 -21.98 4.55 -8.32
C SER A 223 -22.59 4.22 -9.70
N ILE A 224 -23.63 4.95 -10.12
CA ILE A 224 -24.22 4.80 -11.46
C ILE A 224 -23.37 5.53 -12.52
N VAL A 225 -22.95 6.77 -12.24
CA VAL A 225 -22.14 7.59 -13.15
C VAL A 225 -20.74 6.99 -13.36
N PHE A 226 -20.12 6.45 -12.32
CA PHE A 226 -18.80 5.86 -12.37
C PHE A 226 -18.74 4.50 -13.06
N ALA A 227 -19.81 3.70 -12.96
CA ALA A 227 -19.95 2.47 -13.71
C ALA A 227 -20.15 2.74 -15.22
N VAL A 228 -20.79 3.87 -15.58
CA VAL A 228 -21.03 4.28 -16.97
C VAL A 228 -19.83 5.02 -17.58
N MET A 229 -19.13 5.88 -16.81
CA MET A 229 -18.11 6.80 -17.35
C MET A 229 -16.70 6.22 -17.53
N ARG A 230 -16.47 4.92 -17.32
CA ARG A 230 -15.12 4.30 -17.36
C ARG A 230 -14.09 5.15 -16.63
N MET A 231 -14.02 5.03 -15.30
CA MET A 231 -12.92 5.64 -14.56
C MET A 231 -11.58 5.12 -15.09
N GLU A 232 -10.93 5.92 -15.92
CA GLU A 232 -9.49 5.87 -16.08
C GLU A 232 -8.90 6.29 -14.73
N TYR A 233 -8.02 5.46 -14.21
CA TYR A 233 -7.21 5.84 -13.07
C TYR A 233 -6.51 7.15 -13.42
N LYS A 234 -6.73 8.19 -12.63
CA LYS A 234 -6.02 9.44 -12.79
C LYS A 234 -4.88 9.46 -11.77
N PRO A 235 -3.61 9.57 -12.17
CA PRO A 235 -2.54 9.80 -11.21
C PRO A 235 -2.78 11.10 -10.42
N ALA A 236 -2.20 11.22 -9.23
CA ALA A 236 -2.20 12.50 -8.53
C ALA A 236 -1.44 13.55 -9.35
N THR A 237 -1.92 14.79 -9.33
CA THR A 237 -1.16 15.90 -9.90
C THR A 237 -0.03 16.30 -8.97
N ASP A 238 1.03 16.91 -9.51
CA ASP A 238 2.16 17.37 -8.70
C ASP A 238 1.73 18.35 -7.60
N SER A 239 0.70 19.16 -7.86
CA SER A 239 0.11 20.06 -6.87
C SER A 239 -0.58 19.32 -5.72
N GLU A 240 -1.31 18.24 -6.00
CA GLU A 240 -1.94 17.39 -4.98
C GLU A 240 -0.86 16.67 -4.14
N LEU A 241 0.16 16.12 -4.79
CA LEU A 241 1.27 15.45 -4.14
C LEU A 241 2.06 16.40 -3.24
N LYS A 242 2.34 17.63 -3.70
CA LYS A 242 3.04 18.63 -2.90
C LYS A 242 2.26 19.00 -1.64
N LYS A 243 0.96 19.27 -1.79
CA LYS A 243 0.08 19.58 -0.66
C LYS A 243 0.00 18.43 0.34
N GLU A 244 -0.09 17.19 -0.15
CA GLU A 244 -0.15 16.02 0.73
C GLU A 244 1.18 15.77 1.43
N LYS A 245 2.31 16.01 0.75
CA LYS A 245 3.65 15.90 1.33
C LYS A 245 3.85 16.89 2.47
N GLU A 246 3.48 18.16 2.27
CA GLU A 246 3.54 19.19 3.32
C GLU A 246 2.71 18.78 4.54
N LYS A 247 1.49 18.28 4.30
CA LYS A 247 0.62 17.77 5.36
C LYS A 247 1.24 16.59 6.11
N LEU A 248 1.74 15.59 5.38
CA LEU A 248 2.36 14.39 5.96
C LEU A 248 3.57 14.77 6.83
N LEU A 249 4.44 15.66 6.35
CA LEU A 249 5.60 16.11 7.11
C LEU A 249 5.21 16.87 8.38
N SER A 250 4.15 17.70 8.31
CA SER A 250 3.64 18.38 9.50
C SER A 250 3.07 17.41 10.53
N GLU A 251 2.31 16.39 10.09
CA GLU A 251 1.78 15.34 10.97
C GLU A 251 2.91 14.54 11.63
N GLN A 252 3.95 14.18 10.87
CA GLN A 252 5.11 13.47 11.40
C GLN A 252 5.86 14.31 12.44
N ALA A 253 6.02 15.62 12.21
CA ALA A 253 6.65 16.51 13.17
C ALA A 253 5.86 16.60 14.49
N THR A 254 4.54 16.74 14.41
CA THR A 254 3.66 16.75 15.59
C THR A 254 3.73 15.44 16.36
N LEU A 255 3.61 14.29 15.68
CA LEU A 255 3.69 12.98 16.33
C LEU A 255 5.05 12.73 17.00
N LYS A 256 6.14 13.22 16.38
CA LYS A 256 7.48 13.13 16.94
C LYS A 256 7.60 13.96 18.22
N GLN A 257 7.06 15.17 18.23
CA GLN A 257 7.04 16.03 19.42
C GLN A 257 6.23 15.38 20.55
N GLU A 258 5.01 14.92 20.27
CA GLU A 258 4.17 14.23 21.26
C GLU A 258 4.85 12.96 21.80
N GLY A 259 5.56 12.23 20.95
CA GLY A 259 6.34 11.06 21.34
C GLY A 259 7.50 11.41 22.29
N GLN A 260 8.20 12.52 22.02
CA GLN A 260 9.29 13.01 22.86
C GLN A 260 8.79 13.47 24.24
N GLU A 261 7.68 14.20 24.29
CA GLU A 261 7.05 14.64 25.53
C GLU A 261 6.64 13.45 26.41
N LYS A 262 5.97 12.45 25.83
CA LYS A 262 5.60 11.21 26.54
C LYS A 262 6.82 10.43 27.06
N MET A 263 7.92 10.40 26.30
CA MET A 263 9.14 9.73 26.72
C MET A 263 9.80 10.45 27.90
N HIS A 264 9.84 11.78 27.87
CA HIS A 264 10.36 12.60 28.95
C HIS A 264 9.55 12.37 30.25
N ASP A 265 8.22 12.39 30.17
CA ASP A 265 7.34 12.12 31.31
C ASP A 265 7.56 10.73 31.93
N LEU A 266 7.82 9.72 31.09
CA LEU A 266 8.13 8.37 31.55
C LEU A 266 9.49 8.30 32.23
N GLN A 267 10.52 8.97 31.68
CA GLN A 267 11.84 9.03 32.29
C GLN A 267 11.80 9.72 33.66
N GLU A 268 11.06 10.82 33.78
CA GLU A 268 10.88 11.51 35.06
C GLU A 268 10.18 10.61 36.10
N LYS A 269 9.18 9.84 35.68
CA LYS A 269 8.52 8.85 36.55
C LYS A 269 9.46 7.74 36.99
N ILE A 270 10.27 7.20 36.08
CA ILE A 270 11.25 6.15 36.40
C ILE A 270 12.28 6.67 37.40
N GLU A 271 12.77 7.89 37.21
CA GLU A 271 13.75 8.51 38.11
C GLU A 271 13.17 8.76 39.51
N LYS A 272 11.91 9.22 39.60
CA LYS A 272 11.20 9.35 40.88
C LYS A 272 11.07 8.01 41.60
N ILE A 273 10.70 6.96 40.88
CA ILE A 273 10.60 5.60 41.43
C ILE A 273 11.97 5.14 41.94
N ARG A 274 13.03 5.32 41.13
CA ARG A 274 14.40 4.94 41.49
C ARG A 274 14.86 5.63 42.78
N LYS A 275 14.68 6.95 42.90
CA LYS A 275 15.04 7.70 44.11
C LYS A 275 14.28 7.20 45.35
N ALA A 276 12.99 6.88 45.21
CA ALA A 276 12.19 6.34 46.30
C ALA A 276 12.62 4.93 46.76
N TYR A 277 13.37 4.18 45.94
CA TYR A 277 13.98 2.89 46.32
C TYR A 277 15.40 3.04 46.89
N GLU A 278 16.05 4.19 46.69
CA GLU A 278 17.38 4.49 47.21
C GLU A 278 17.34 5.14 48.61
N GLU A 279 16.16 5.60 49.06
CA GLU A 279 15.83 6.08 50.42
C GLU A 279 15.29 4.97 51.34
#